data_AF-A0A6N7QR99-F1
#
_entry.id   AF-A0A6N7QR99-F1
#
_cell.length_a   1.000
_cell.length_b   1.000
_cell.length_c   1.000
_cell.angle_alpha   90.00
_cell.angle_beta   90.00
_cell.angle_gamma   90.00
#
_symmetry.space_group_name_H-M   'P 1'
#
loop_
_entity.id
_entity.type
_entity.pdbx_description
1 polymer ?
#
loop_
_entity_poly.entity_id
_entity_poly.type
_entity_poly.pdbx_seq_one_letter_code
_entity_poly.pdbx_strand_id
1 'polypeptide(L)'
;MMMISKLRRLYVSLVYADHNRSASVRRALHNALQSQKEDSFILNIGSGQGRIAANVKNLDIVAGPSVDYVGSAENIPLDDETADLIITQEAFEHIQNPDKAINECFRVLRRGG
;
A
#
# COMPACT_ATOMS: atom_id res chain seq x y z
N MET A 1 -12.01 -18.79 -23.25
CA MET A 1 -11.00 -18.43 -22.22
C MET A 1 -11.04 -16.94 -21.79
N MET A 2 -11.37 -15.99 -22.68
CA MET A 2 -11.34 -14.54 -22.38
C MET A 2 -12.55 -13.99 -21.59
N MET A 3 -13.70 -14.68 -21.61
CA MET A 3 -14.92 -14.26 -20.90
C MET A 3 -14.85 -14.52 -19.39
N ILE A 4 -14.34 -15.70 -19.00
CA ILE A 4 -14.22 -16.13 -17.60
C ILE A 4 -13.23 -15.23 -16.83
N SER A 5 -12.13 -14.79 -17.47
CA SER A 5 -11.17 -13.88 -16.84
C SER A 5 -11.69 -12.45 -16.69
N LYS A 6 -12.62 -12.00 -17.55
CA LYS A 6 -13.32 -10.72 -17.38
C LYS A 6 -14.35 -10.79 -16.25
N LEU A 7 -15.14 -11.86 -16.20
CA LEU A 7 -16.10 -12.11 -15.10
C LEU A 7 -15.40 -12.22 -13.74
N ARG A 8 -14.28 -12.96 -13.67
CA ARG A 8 -13.46 -13.05 -12.45
C ARG A 8 -12.95 -11.68 -12.00
N ARG A 9 -12.41 -10.87 -12.93
CA ARG A 9 -11.96 -9.50 -12.62
C ARG A 9 -13.11 -8.63 -12.12
N LEU A 10 -14.28 -8.73 -12.74
CA LEU A 10 -15.45 -7.97 -12.33
C LEU A 10 -15.90 -8.35 -10.93
N TYR A 11 -16.03 -9.65 -10.63
CA TYR A 11 -16.38 -10.15 -9.30
C TYR A 11 -15.38 -9.72 -8.23
N VAL A 12 -14.08 -9.92 -8.49
CA VAL A 12 -13.02 -9.46 -7.57
C VAL A 12 -13.13 -7.96 -7.32
N SER A 13 -13.36 -7.16 -8.37
CA SER A 13 -13.45 -5.69 -8.23
C SER A 13 -14.70 -5.17 -7.52
N LEU A 14 -15.80 -5.94 -7.54
CA LEU A 14 -17.11 -5.48 -7.06
C LEU A 14 -17.52 -6.12 -5.72
N VAL A 15 -16.99 -7.30 -5.41
CA VAL A 15 -17.45 -8.11 -4.26
C VAL A 15 -16.31 -8.43 -3.28
N TYR A 16 -15.06 -8.44 -3.76
CA TYR A 16 -13.91 -8.81 -2.94
C TYR A 16 -13.05 -7.61 -2.54
N ALA A 17 -12.70 -6.75 -3.50
CA ALA A 17 -11.79 -5.61 -3.33
C ALA A 17 -12.51 -4.27 -3.01
N ASP A 18 -13.77 -4.31 -2.61
CA ASP A 18 -14.57 -3.12 -2.28
C ASP A 18 -14.45 -2.70 -0.81
N HIS A 19 -13.90 -3.54 0.07
CA HIS A 19 -13.63 -3.24 1.48
C HIS A 19 -12.82 -1.94 1.64
N ASN A 20 -11.80 -1.74 0.80
CA ASN A 20 -11.00 -0.51 0.75
C ASN A 20 -11.79 0.75 0.33
N ARG A 21 -12.99 0.59 -0.22
CA ARG A 21 -13.89 1.69 -0.62
C ARG A 21 -14.90 2.05 0.47
N SER A 22 -14.96 1.28 1.56
CA SER A 22 -15.87 1.56 2.66
C SER A 22 -15.65 2.96 3.26
N ALA A 23 -16.73 3.59 3.71
CA ALA A 23 -16.66 4.95 4.27
C ALA A 23 -15.75 5.04 5.50
N SER A 24 -15.68 3.98 6.31
CA SER A 24 -14.79 3.87 7.47
C SER A 24 -13.32 3.88 7.05
N VAL A 25 -12.93 3.06 6.08
CA VAL A 25 -11.55 3.02 5.55
C VAL A 25 -11.18 4.36 4.93
N ARG A 26 -12.05 4.94 4.10
CA ARG A 26 -11.81 6.25 3.48
C ARG A 26 -11.64 7.35 4.53
N ARG A 27 -12.42 7.33 5.61
CA ARG A 27 -12.29 8.28 6.73
C ARG A 27 -10.99 8.07 7.50
N ALA A 28 -10.60 6.83 7.78
CA ALA A 28 -9.35 6.52 8.45
C ALA A 28 -8.15 7.00 7.63
N LEU A 29 -8.11 6.69 6.33
CA LEU A 29 -7.08 7.18 5.41
C LEU A 29 -7.06 8.71 5.34
N HIS A 30 -8.22 9.36 5.21
CA HIS A 30 -8.29 10.82 5.20
C HIS A 30 -7.70 11.43 6.47
N ASN A 31 -8.06 10.92 7.64
CA ASN A 31 -7.56 11.42 8.91
C ASN A 31 -6.05 11.19 9.07
N ALA A 32 -5.56 10.00 8.70
CA ALA A 32 -4.14 9.66 8.76
C ALA A 32 -3.29 10.53 7.83
N LEU A 33 -3.82 10.89 6.64
CA LEU A 33 -3.16 11.78 5.70
C LEU A 33 -3.21 13.24 6.15
N GLN A 34 -4.34 13.72 6.68
CA GLN A 34 -4.48 15.10 7.15
C GLN A 34 -3.66 15.41 8.40
N SER A 35 -3.28 14.41 9.19
CA SER A 35 -2.39 14.60 10.34
C SER A 35 -0.92 14.76 9.95
N GLN A 36 -0.56 14.51 8.67
CA GLN A 36 0.81 14.64 8.19
C GLN A 36 1.12 16.07 7.72
N LYS A 37 2.39 16.43 7.75
CA LYS A 37 2.89 17.66 7.12
C LYS A 37 2.85 17.52 5.60
N GLU A 38 2.79 18.65 4.90
CA GLU A 38 2.69 18.69 3.44
C GLU A 38 3.87 17.98 2.73
N ASP A 39 5.06 18.04 3.32
CA ASP A 39 6.31 17.47 2.82
C ASP A 39 6.59 16.04 3.32
N SER A 40 5.63 15.42 4.02
CA SER A 40 5.82 14.08 4.58
C SER A 40 5.98 13.03 3.48
N PHE A 41 6.94 12.12 3.67
CA PHE A 41 7.13 10.95 2.84
C PHE A 41 6.19 9.83 3.31
N ILE A 42 5.16 9.55 2.51
CA ILE A 42 4.13 8.55 2.83
C ILE A 42 4.29 7.36 1.90
N LEU A 43 4.46 6.16 2.44
CA LEU A 43 4.64 4.92 1.68
C LEU A 43 3.40 4.03 1.78
N ASN A 44 2.87 3.59 0.65
CA ASN A 44 1.79 2.61 0.55
C ASN A 44 2.33 1.28 0.03
N ILE A 45 2.26 0.23 0.85
CA ILE A 45 2.81 -1.10 0.57
C ILE A 45 1.71 -2.02 0.05
N GLY A 46 1.97 -2.67 -1.09
CA GLY A 46 1.02 -3.54 -1.78
C GLY A 46 -0.05 -2.74 -2.51
N SER A 47 0.36 -1.66 -3.17
CA SER A 47 -0.57 -0.70 -3.78
C SER A 47 -1.44 -1.28 -4.91
N GLY A 48 -1.01 -2.41 -5.49
CA GLY A 48 -1.57 -2.94 -6.71
C GLY A 48 -1.55 -1.89 -7.81
N GLN A 49 -2.72 -1.60 -8.38
CA GLN A 49 -2.87 -0.58 -9.43
C GLN A 49 -3.40 0.76 -8.92
N GLY A 50 -3.76 0.86 -7.63
CA GLY A 50 -4.40 2.05 -7.07
C GLY A 50 -3.41 3.12 -6.61
N ARG A 51 -3.86 4.37 -6.55
CA ARG A 51 -3.15 5.46 -5.87
C ARG A 51 -4.12 6.14 -4.90
N ILE A 52 -3.74 6.17 -3.62
CA ILE A 52 -4.58 6.72 -2.54
C ILE A 52 -4.65 8.25 -2.65
N ALA A 53 -3.50 8.91 -2.81
CA ALA A 53 -3.38 10.36 -3.01
C ALA A 53 -2.11 10.68 -3.82
N ALA A 54 -2.03 11.90 -4.36
CA ALA A 54 -0.93 12.30 -5.24
C ALA A 54 0.44 12.32 -4.54
N ASN A 55 0.47 12.65 -3.25
CA ASN A 55 1.68 12.72 -2.42
C ASN A 55 2.08 11.38 -1.77
N VAL A 56 1.30 10.31 -1.96
CA VAL A 56 1.60 8.98 -1.43
C VAL A 56 2.44 8.21 -2.45
N LYS A 57 3.58 7.66 -2.03
CA LYS A 57 4.43 6.79 -2.84
C LYS A 57 4.01 5.34 -2.73
N ASN A 58 3.98 4.63 -3.85
CA ASN A 58 3.53 3.25 -3.93
C ASN A 58 4.71 2.27 -4.05
N LEU A 59 4.70 1.23 -3.23
CA LEU A 59 5.58 0.06 -3.32
C LEU A 59 4.76 -1.17 -3.68
N ASP A 60 5.20 -1.92 -4.69
CA ASP A 60 4.61 -3.22 -5.03
C ASP A 60 5.69 -4.18 -5.59
N ILE A 61 5.46 -5.49 -5.45
CA ILE A 61 6.38 -6.51 -5.97
C ILE A 61 6.30 -6.61 -7.50
N VAL A 62 5.17 -6.18 -8.09
CA VAL A 62 4.96 -6.14 -9.54
C VAL A 62 4.97 -4.71 -10.03
N ALA A 63 5.74 -4.43 -11.09
CA ALA A 63 5.74 -3.14 -11.75
C ALA A 63 4.35 -2.78 -12.31
N GLY A 64 3.97 -1.51 -12.20
CA GLY A 64 2.70 -1.01 -12.71
C GLY A 64 2.72 0.51 -12.92
N PRO A 65 1.73 1.07 -13.65
CA PRO A 65 1.72 2.50 -13.99
C PRO A 65 1.66 3.45 -12.80
N SER A 66 1.14 2.97 -11.65
CA SER A 66 1.02 3.74 -10.42
C SER A 66 2.05 3.34 -9.36
N VAL A 67 2.99 2.44 -9.67
CA VAL A 67 4.01 1.95 -8.72
C VAL A 67 5.25 2.85 -8.82
N ASP A 68 5.66 3.45 -7.70
CA ASP A 68 6.84 4.31 -7.62
C ASP A 68 8.11 3.49 -7.33
N TYR A 69 7.98 2.44 -6.52
CA TYR A 69 9.05 1.53 -6.14
C TYR A 69 8.65 0.09 -6.42
N VAL A 70 9.48 -0.64 -7.16
CA VAL A 70 9.26 -2.07 -7.41
C VAL A 70 10.16 -2.87 -6.47
N GLY A 71 9.56 -3.65 -5.58
CA GLY A 71 10.31 -4.39 -4.57
C GLY A 71 9.43 -5.18 -3.60
N SER A 72 10.06 -6.09 -2.86
CA SER A 72 9.39 -6.83 -1.79
C SER A 72 9.27 -5.98 -0.53
N ALA A 73 8.14 -6.07 0.17
CA ALA A 73 8.01 -5.51 1.52
C ALA A 73 8.97 -6.17 2.53
N GLU A 74 9.53 -7.34 2.21
CA GLU A 74 10.56 -8.01 3.00
C GLU A 74 11.99 -7.47 2.76
N ASN A 75 12.15 -6.52 1.85
CA ASN A 75 13.40 -5.80 1.59
C ASN A 75 13.07 -4.49 0.86
N ILE A 76 12.58 -3.50 1.61
CA ILE A 76 12.06 -2.25 1.06
C ILE A 76 13.25 -1.45 0.49
N PRO A 77 13.21 -1.01 -0.79
CA PRO A 77 14.32 -0.31 -1.44
C PRO A 77 14.38 1.18 -1.03
N LEU A 78 14.39 1.42 0.28
CA LEU A 78 14.50 2.73 0.92
C LEU A 78 15.49 2.62 2.08
N ASP A 79 16.14 3.74 2.38
CA ASP A 79 17.02 3.86 3.55
C ASP A 79 16.20 3.80 4.85
N ASP A 80 16.91 3.56 5.96
CA ASP A 80 16.32 3.58 7.30
C ASP A 80 15.70 4.95 7.60
N GLU A 81 14.63 4.98 8.41
CA GLU A 81 13.98 6.22 8.85
C GLU A 81 13.62 7.19 7.68
N THR A 82 13.12 6.66 6.57
CA THR A 82 12.72 7.42 5.37
C THR A 82 11.27 7.87 5.39
N ALA A 83 10.34 7.02 5.84
CA ALA A 83 8.90 7.26 5.77
C ALA A 83 8.35 7.89 7.06
N ASP A 84 7.50 8.90 6.92
CA ASP A 84 6.75 9.50 8.04
C ASP A 84 5.45 8.75 8.34
N LEU A 85 4.92 8.02 7.35
CA LEU A 85 3.73 7.20 7.48
C LEU A 85 3.81 6.02 6.51
N ILE A 86 3.49 4.83 7.01
CA ILE A 86 3.27 3.63 6.18
C ILE A 86 1.78 3.29 6.17
N ILE A 87 1.24 3.08 4.98
CA ILE A 87 -0.10 2.58 4.74
C ILE A 87 0.03 1.18 4.12
N THR A 88 -0.79 0.25 4.57
CA THR A 88 -0.95 -1.05 3.93
C THR A 88 -2.40 -1.49 4.03
N GLN A 89 -2.93 -2.07 2.96
CA GLN A 89 -4.31 -2.54 2.89
C GLN A 89 -4.30 -3.88 2.17
N GLU A 90 -4.73 -4.95 2.85
CA GLU A 90 -4.89 -6.29 2.25
C GLU A 90 -3.63 -6.81 1.50
N ALA A 91 -2.44 -6.47 2.02
CA ALA A 91 -1.16 -6.91 1.43
C ALA A 91 -0.45 -7.99 2.28
N PHE A 92 -0.51 -7.88 3.61
CA PHE A 92 0.29 -8.71 4.53
C PHE A 92 -0.12 -10.18 4.53
N GLU A 93 -1.37 -10.50 4.22
CA GLU A 93 -1.87 -11.87 4.04
C GLU A 93 -1.24 -12.62 2.86
N HIS A 94 -0.59 -11.89 1.95
CA HIS A 94 0.06 -12.43 0.76
C HIS A 94 1.59 -12.42 0.84
N ILE A 95 2.15 -11.80 1.88
CA ILE A 95 3.59 -11.75 2.11
C ILE A 95 4.04 -13.10 2.70
N GLN A 96 5.13 -13.66 2.16
CA GLN A 96 5.63 -14.96 2.58
C GLN A 96 6.17 -14.94 4.01
N ASN A 97 6.96 -13.91 4.35
CA ASN A 97 7.50 -13.72 5.69
C ASN A 97 6.97 -12.41 6.30
N PRO A 98 5.74 -12.38 6.84
CA PRO A 98 5.11 -11.16 7.35
C PRO A 98 5.93 -10.52 8.48
N ASP A 99 6.55 -11.30 9.37
CA ASP A 99 7.41 -10.78 10.44
C ASP A 99 8.62 -9.99 9.88
N LYS A 100 9.21 -10.50 8.80
CA LYS A 100 10.32 -9.82 8.12
C LYS A 100 9.85 -8.52 7.47
N ALA A 101 8.69 -8.53 6.83
CA ALA A 101 8.11 -7.32 6.25
C ALA A 101 7.73 -6.28 7.32
N ILE A 102 7.21 -6.70 8.48
CA ILE A 102 6.96 -5.80 9.62
C ILE A 102 8.29 -5.18 10.10
N ASN A 103 9.35 -5.97 10.23
CA ASN A 103 10.67 -5.44 10.61
C ASN A 103 11.21 -4.44 9.59
N GLU A 104 11.02 -4.67 8.30
CA GLU A 104 11.35 -3.71 7.25
C GLU A 104 10.51 -2.44 7.32
N CYS A 105 9.21 -2.55 7.63
CA CYS A 105 8.37 -1.38 7.91
C CYS A 105 8.96 -0.57 9.07
N PHE A 106 9.32 -1.22 10.18
CA PHE A 106 9.95 -0.54 11.32
C PHE A 106 11.30 0.09 10.96
N ARG A 107 12.11 -0.55 10.11
CA ARG A 107 13.39 -0.02 9.66
C ARG A 107 13.22 1.27 8.87
N VAL A 108 12.29 1.31 7.92
CA VAL A 108 12.10 2.47 7.04
C VAL A 108 11.20 3.54 7.64
N LEU A 109 10.40 3.23 8.67
CA LEU A 109 9.57 4.22 9.37
C LEU A 109 10.43 5.09 10.30
N ARG A 110 10.23 6.40 10.24
CA ARG A 110 10.87 7.34 11.16
C ARG A 110 10.36 7.15 12.58
N ARG A 111 11.19 7.52 13.55
CA ARG A 111 10.78 7.60 14.96
C ARG A 111 9.57 8.52 15.13
N GLY A 112 8.47 7.96 15.62
CA GLY A 112 7.21 8.68 15.86
C GLY A 112 6.25 8.72 14.67
N GLY A 113 6.60 8.07 13.56
CA GLY A 113 5.67 7.74 12.46
C GLY A 113 4.77 6.57 12.76
#